data_AF-V6HVV4-F1
#
_entry.id   AF-V6HVV4-F1
#
_cell.length_a   1.000
_cell.length_b   1.000
_cell.length_c   1.000
_cell.angle_alpha   90.00
_cell.angle_beta   90.00
_cell.angle_gamma   90.00
#
_symmetry.space_group_name_H-M   'P 1'
#
loop_
_entity.id
_entity.type
_entity.pdbx_description
1 polymer ?
#
loop_
_entity_poly.entity_id
_entity_poly.type
_entity_poly.pdbx_seq_one_letter_code
_entity_poly.pdbx_strand_id
1 'polypeptide(L)'
;MEKLNNVLAICFYGRSGSVFFQSLFDGHPECVTIPGSYISGYQDWFDDLTSLGTSAVIENFCKTFRVLFDPYYISDVPLPCCGKQPGLDCNFHKMGERQDEIIAIDEREFKDHLYSFTKEDLLQSSVSFFKALHFAYASCKKMDLTKIKLIVFALHSPILRRAQFLLEMNTKIIHMIREPLQSALSLYKQNNSTQGISEILNILSLYSPMENFENVTYAVKLEDLHTSPEKVMKNVAQFLNISWNNILLESSFGGKKWWNLSGTDNISGFNNIIIGKKYENYVTERDKDKFAFIFKKLYELWGYDRKKHLFLNIFSDYKFESNLPFGLKVKNKFLLIKFILVHSNFVRFFFGKKKLKVLRLLPLENFNE
;
A
#
# COMPACT_ATOMS: atom_id res chain seq x y z
N MET A 1 15.13 17.65 11.82
CA MET A 1 15.32 16.39 11.07
C MET A 1 15.82 15.25 11.96
N GLU A 2 16.99 15.37 12.61
CA GLU A 2 17.59 14.27 13.41
C GLU A 2 16.64 13.65 14.45
N LYS A 3 15.84 14.49 15.13
CA LYS A 3 14.87 14.04 16.15
C LYS A 3 13.62 13.34 15.59
N LEU A 4 13.31 13.49 14.29
CA LEU A 4 12.15 12.85 13.70
C LEU A 4 12.47 11.38 13.39
N ASN A 5 11.83 10.47 14.13
CA ASN A 5 12.03 9.03 13.98
C ASN A 5 10.72 8.26 13.73
N ASN A 6 9.55 8.90 13.78
CA ASN A 6 8.29 8.18 13.60
C ASN A 6 7.95 8.04 12.12
N VAL A 7 7.60 6.82 11.71
CA VAL A 7 7.13 6.51 10.34
C VAL A 7 5.84 5.73 10.42
N LEU A 8 4.87 6.13 9.60
CA LEU A 8 3.77 5.27 9.19
C LEU A 8 4.14 4.68 7.83
N ALA A 9 4.37 3.37 7.77
CA ALA A 9 4.46 2.65 6.50
C ALA A 9 3.08 2.11 6.12
N ILE A 10 2.63 2.40 4.90
CA ILE A 10 1.35 1.94 4.36
C ILE A 10 1.59 0.77 3.41
N CYS A 11 0.97 -0.36 3.76
CA CYS A 11 0.91 -1.57 2.95
C CYS A 11 -0.53 -1.88 2.53
N PHE A 12 -0.70 -2.88 1.68
CA PHE A 12 -2.02 -3.29 1.19
C PHE A 12 -2.16 -4.80 1.12
N TYR A 13 -3.43 -5.24 1.19
CA TYR A 13 -3.88 -6.56 0.80
C TYR A 13 -4.74 -6.46 -0.45
N GLY A 14 -4.24 -6.95 -1.59
CA GLY A 14 -4.91 -6.84 -2.89
C GLY A 14 -5.31 -5.39 -3.22
N ARG A 15 -6.57 -5.17 -3.59
CA ARG A 15 -7.11 -3.84 -3.91
C ARG A 15 -7.95 -3.30 -2.75
N SER A 16 -7.25 -2.74 -1.77
CA SER A 16 -7.78 -2.29 -0.48
C SER A 16 -7.63 -0.78 -0.23
N GLY A 17 -7.27 0.02 -1.24
CA GLY A 17 -7.32 1.48 -1.15
C GLY A 17 -6.16 2.12 -0.35
N SER A 18 -4.95 1.55 -0.40
CA SER A 18 -3.78 2.13 0.28
C SER A 18 -3.38 3.52 -0.22
N VAL A 19 -3.46 3.79 -1.53
CA VAL A 19 -3.21 5.15 -2.07
C VAL A 19 -4.26 6.14 -1.56
N PHE A 20 -5.52 5.70 -1.45
CA PHE A 20 -6.59 6.49 -0.85
C PHE A 20 -6.29 6.78 0.63
N PHE A 21 -5.91 5.77 1.42
CA PHE A 21 -5.53 5.98 2.81
C PHE A 21 -4.34 6.93 2.98
N GLN A 22 -3.32 6.84 2.11
CA GLN A 22 -2.21 7.80 2.08
C GLN A 22 -2.68 9.23 1.81
N SER A 23 -3.61 9.42 0.86
CA SER A 23 -4.11 10.75 0.48
C SER A 23 -4.77 11.51 1.63
N LEU A 24 -5.23 10.80 2.66
CA LEU A 24 -5.85 11.39 3.85
C LEU A 24 -4.83 12.08 4.78
N PHE A 25 -3.53 11.87 4.58
CA PHE A 25 -2.49 12.51 5.40
C PHE A 25 -1.88 13.76 4.75
N ASP A 26 -2.20 14.03 3.49
CA ASP A 26 -1.72 15.22 2.77
C ASP A 26 -2.28 16.50 3.43
N GLY A 27 -1.43 17.52 3.56
CA GLY A 27 -1.82 18.79 4.20
C GLY A 27 -1.88 18.77 5.74
N HIS A 28 -1.74 17.62 6.40
CA HIS A 28 -1.70 17.56 7.87
C HIS A 28 -0.43 18.24 8.42
N PRO A 29 -0.53 19.20 9.38
CA PRO A 29 0.61 20.01 9.82
C PRO A 29 1.72 19.21 10.51
N GLU A 30 1.41 18.00 10.99
CA GLU A 30 2.36 17.12 11.68
C GLU A 30 2.84 15.95 10.83
N CYS A 31 2.36 15.82 9.59
CA CYS A 31 2.69 14.70 8.70
C CYS A 31 3.39 15.22 7.46
N VAL A 32 4.36 14.47 6.95
CA VAL A 32 4.90 14.67 5.60
C VAL A 32 4.74 13.39 4.79
N THR A 33 4.24 13.51 3.57
CA THR A 33 4.12 12.40 2.63
C THR A 33 4.57 12.85 1.24
N ILE A 34 5.39 12.03 0.60
CA ILE A 34 5.67 12.18 -0.83
C ILE A 34 4.51 11.51 -1.59
N PRO A 35 3.86 12.17 -2.57
CA PRO A 35 2.67 11.67 -3.22
C PRO A 35 2.80 10.29 -3.85
N GLY A 36 1.71 9.52 -3.74
CA GLY A 36 1.61 8.18 -4.31
C GLY A 36 2.69 7.22 -3.81
N SER A 37 2.88 6.14 -4.57
CA SER A 37 3.90 5.13 -4.27
C SER A 37 5.27 5.45 -4.88
N TYR A 38 5.53 6.68 -5.36
CA TYR A 38 6.69 7.02 -6.20
C TYR A 38 8.02 6.46 -5.71
N ILE A 39 8.26 6.54 -4.41
CA ILE A 39 9.50 6.09 -3.76
C ILE A 39 9.32 4.77 -3.00
N SER A 40 8.30 3.97 -3.31
CA SER A 40 8.02 2.69 -2.62
C SER A 40 9.17 1.68 -2.71
N GLY A 41 9.92 1.68 -3.81
CA GLY A 41 11.17 0.91 -3.95
C GLY A 41 12.44 1.69 -3.61
N TYR A 42 12.34 2.67 -2.70
CA TYR A 42 13.45 3.50 -2.24
C TYR A 42 14.69 2.69 -1.83
N GLN A 43 14.53 1.66 -1.01
CA GLN A 43 15.67 0.86 -0.54
C GLN A 43 16.36 0.10 -1.68
N ASP A 44 15.60 -0.44 -2.64
CA ASP A 44 16.18 -1.11 -3.81
C ASP A 44 17.04 -0.11 -4.60
N TRP A 45 16.54 1.11 -4.81
CA TRP A 45 17.28 2.17 -5.47
C TRP A 45 18.52 2.60 -4.68
N PHE A 46 18.40 2.77 -3.37
CA PHE A 46 19.49 3.25 -2.51
C PHE A 46 20.64 2.23 -2.42
N ASP A 47 20.32 0.93 -2.33
CA ASP A 47 21.31 -0.17 -2.29
C ASP A 47 22.22 -0.19 -3.53
N ASP A 48 21.75 0.31 -4.67
CA ASP A 48 22.49 0.29 -5.93
C ASP A 48 23.52 1.45 -6.04
N LEU A 49 23.57 2.37 -5.06
CA LEU A 49 24.37 3.60 -5.12
C LEU A 49 25.70 3.55 -4.34
N THR A 50 26.13 2.37 -3.92
CA THR A 50 27.22 2.11 -2.93
C THR A 50 28.60 2.74 -3.20
N SER A 51 28.80 3.45 -4.32
CA SER A 51 30.07 4.10 -4.70
C SER A 51 29.94 5.57 -5.12
N LEU A 52 28.74 6.16 -5.06
CA LEU A 52 28.49 7.53 -5.54
C LEU A 52 28.65 8.59 -4.44
N GLY A 53 29.20 9.76 -4.80
CA GLY A 53 29.20 10.94 -3.93
C GLY A 53 27.84 11.66 -3.88
N THR A 54 27.64 12.55 -2.92
CA THR A 54 26.36 13.24 -2.63
C THR A 54 25.71 13.84 -3.85
N SER A 55 26.47 14.60 -4.62
CA SER A 55 25.96 15.24 -5.83
C SER A 55 25.44 14.22 -6.84
N ALA A 56 26.21 13.15 -7.10
CA ALA A 56 25.80 12.11 -8.04
C ALA A 56 24.57 11.34 -7.57
N VAL A 57 24.43 11.07 -6.26
CA VAL A 57 23.23 10.44 -5.68
C VAL A 57 21.98 11.32 -5.87
N ILE A 58 22.09 12.64 -5.62
CA ILE A 58 20.98 13.58 -5.77
C ILE A 58 20.55 13.70 -7.24
N GLU A 59 21.50 13.86 -8.16
CA GLU A 59 21.18 13.91 -9.59
C GLU A 59 20.55 12.59 -10.07
N ASN A 60 21.04 11.44 -9.58
CA ASN A 60 20.45 10.14 -9.88
C ASN A 60 19.02 10.02 -9.34
N PHE A 61 18.76 10.50 -8.12
CA PHE A 61 17.41 10.54 -7.55
C PHE A 61 16.47 11.36 -8.42
N CYS A 62 16.87 12.59 -8.78
CA CYS A 62 16.03 13.50 -9.55
C CYS A 62 15.71 12.95 -10.95
N LYS A 63 16.67 12.24 -11.56
CA LYS A 63 16.48 11.54 -12.83
C LYS A 63 15.54 10.34 -12.68
N THR A 64 15.74 9.51 -11.66
CA THR A 64 14.99 8.25 -11.47
C THR A 64 13.55 8.52 -11.07
N PHE A 65 13.34 9.47 -10.14
CA PHE A 65 12.04 9.84 -9.61
C PHE A 65 11.54 11.17 -10.19
N ARG A 66 11.87 11.43 -11.46
CA ARG A 66 11.47 12.65 -12.20
C ARG A 66 9.97 12.91 -12.18
N VAL A 67 9.16 11.88 -11.95
CA VAL A 67 7.72 11.96 -11.75
C VAL A 67 7.30 12.94 -10.63
N LEU A 68 8.18 13.23 -9.66
CA LEU A 68 7.95 14.26 -8.63
C LEU A 68 7.86 15.69 -9.19
N PHE A 69 8.53 15.94 -10.31
CA PHE A 69 8.64 17.24 -10.95
C PHE A 69 7.75 17.33 -12.20
N ASP A 70 7.40 16.19 -12.78
CA ASP A 70 6.55 16.10 -13.96
C ASP A 70 5.66 14.83 -13.91
N PRO A 71 4.35 14.97 -13.61
CA PRO A 71 3.45 13.81 -13.53
C PRO A 71 3.16 13.18 -14.90
N TYR A 72 3.55 13.80 -16.01
CA TYR A 72 3.49 13.20 -17.35
C TYR A 72 4.72 12.37 -17.68
N TYR A 73 5.75 12.37 -16.83
CA TYR A 73 6.97 11.62 -17.07
C TYR A 73 6.71 10.11 -17.19
N ILE A 74 7.18 9.53 -18.30
CA ILE A 74 7.20 8.09 -18.55
C ILE A 74 8.66 7.66 -18.56
N SER A 75 9.02 6.77 -17.64
CA SER A 75 10.38 6.29 -17.51
C SER A 75 10.72 5.23 -18.57
N ASP A 76 11.97 5.24 -19.04
CA ASP A 76 12.48 4.24 -19.98
C ASP A 76 12.45 2.84 -19.36
N VAL A 77 12.89 2.76 -18.10
CA VAL A 77 12.91 1.57 -17.25
C VAL A 77 11.88 1.75 -16.14
N PRO A 78 11.07 0.71 -15.80
CA PRO A 78 10.10 0.82 -14.71
C PRO A 78 10.74 1.29 -13.41
N LEU A 79 10.13 2.29 -12.76
CA LEU A 79 10.49 2.67 -11.41
C LEU A 79 10.29 1.46 -10.47
N PRO A 80 11.17 1.29 -9.47
CA PRO A 80 11.01 0.27 -8.45
C PRO A 80 9.59 0.28 -7.86
N CYS A 81 8.86 -0.83 -8.02
CA CYS A 81 7.48 -1.06 -7.54
C CYS A 81 6.36 -0.22 -8.17
N CYS A 82 6.65 0.70 -9.09
CA CYS A 82 5.68 1.70 -9.56
C CYS A 82 5.33 1.60 -11.05
N GLY A 83 6.06 0.80 -11.82
CA GLY A 83 5.89 0.76 -13.27
C GLY A 83 6.54 1.98 -13.95
N LYS A 84 6.15 2.26 -15.21
CA LYS A 84 6.81 3.30 -16.02
C LYS A 84 6.22 4.70 -15.87
N GLN A 85 4.96 4.81 -15.48
CA GLN A 85 4.20 6.07 -15.57
C GLN A 85 3.34 6.32 -14.31
N PRO A 86 3.90 6.24 -13.10
CA PRO A 86 3.10 6.28 -11.88
C PRO A 86 2.33 7.61 -11.69
N GLY A 87 2.80 8.71 -12.29
CA GLY A 87 2.08 9.98 -12.29
C GLY A 87 0.77 9.93 -13.08
N LEU A 88 0.78 9.26 -14.23
CA LEU A 88 -0.41 9.02 -15.05
C LEU A 88 -1.33 7.98 -14.39
N ASP A 89 -0.76 6.89 -13.88
CA ASP A 89 -1.52 5.82 -13.23
C ASP A 89 -2.25 6.31 -11.97
N CYS A 90 -1.70 7.32 -11.30
CA CYS A 90 -2.33 7.97 -10.15
C CYS A 90 -3.20 9.20 -10.49
N ASN A 91 -3.40 9.53 -11.78
CA ASN A 91 -4.12 10.74 -12.21
C ASN A 91 -3.57 12.05 -11.64
N PHE A 92 -2.26 12.11 -11.34
CA PHE A 92 -1.62 13.31 -10.79
C PHE A 92 -1.48 14.49 -11.77
N HIS A 93 -1.91 14.27 -13.01
CA HIS A 93 -2.10 15.27 -14.06
C HIS A 93 -3.56 15.78 -14.17
N LYS A 94 -4.47 15.30 -13.31
CA LYS A 94 -5.92 15.58 -13.30
C LYS A 94 -6.44 15.80 -11.87
N MET A 95 -5.83 16.76 -11.19
CA MET A 95 -6.06 17.10 -9.79
C MET A 95 -6.97 18.31 -9.64
N GLY A 96 -7.40 18.60 -8.41
CA GLY A 96 -8.24 19.76 -8.10
C GLY A 96 -9.70 19.54 -8.43
N GLU A 97 -10.57 20.48 -8.06
CA GLU A 97 -12.03 20.31 -8.21
C GLU A 97 -12.46 20.13 -9.67
N ARG A 98 -11.75 20.77 -10.61
CA ARG A 98 -12.06 20.69 -12.05
C ARG A 98 -11.22 19.67 -12.82
N GLN A 99 -10.32 18.94 -12.15
CA GLN A 99 -9.41 17.96 -12.78
C GLN A 99 -8.52 18.57 -13.87
N ASP A 100 -8.24 19.87 -13.78
CA ASP A 100 -7.43 20.67 -14.71
C ASP A 100 -6.07 21.06 -14.12
N GLU A 101 -5.74 20.53 -12.93
CA GLU A 101 -4.51 20.84 -12.23
C GLU A 101 -3.53 19.66 -12.19
N ILE A 102 -2.25 19.96 -12.05
CA ILE A 102 -1.21 18.96 -11.80
C ILE A 102 -0.64 19.09 -10.38
N ILE A 103 0.00 18.03 -9.89
CA ILE A 103 0.93 18.10 -8.76
C ILE A 103 2.35 17.88 -9.24
N ALA A 104 3.22 18.83 -8.90
CA ALA A 104 4.65 18.80 -9.12
C ALA A 104 5.31 19.74 -8.11
N ILE A 105 6.61 19.53 -7.85
CA ILE A 105 7.47 20.48 -7.14
C ILE A 105 8.55 20.98 -8.09
N ASP A 106 9.18 22.12 -7.77
CA ASP A 106 10.29 22.64 -8.55
C ASP A 106 11.55 21.77 -8.33
N GLU A 107 12.11 21.25 -9.42
CA GLU A 107 13.27 20.34 -9.37
C GLU A 107 14.51 21.03 -8.78
N ARG A 108 14.71 22.32 -9.06
CA ARG A 108 15.86 23.08 -8.56
C ARG A 108 15.71 23.37 -7.08
N GLU A 109 14.55 23.86 -6.65
CA GLU A 109 14.23 24.09 -5.24
C GLU A 109 14.37 22.80 -4.43
N PHE A 110 13.86 21.68 -4.94
CA PHE A 110 13.98 20.38 -4.28
C PHE A 110 15.44 19.95 -4.14
N LYS A 111 16.25 20.08 -5.21
CA LYS A 111 17.67 19.77 -5.18
C LYS A 111 18.40 20.63 -4.15
N ASP A 112 18.19 21.94 -4.16
CA ASP A 112 18.84 22.88 -3.25
C ASP A 112 18.51 22.54 -1.78
N HIS A 113 17.25 22.22 -1.49
CA HIS A 113 16.86 21.74 -0.17
C HIS A 113 17.50 20.38 0.17
N LEU A 114 17.47 19.42 -0.75
CA LEU A 114 18.04 18.09 -0.52
C LEU A 114 19.54 18.19 -0.22
N TYR A 115 20.32 18.94 -1.01
CA TYR A 115 21.73 19.21 -0.75
C TYR A 115 21.96 19.79 0.65
N SER A 116 21.12 20.74 1.08
CA SER A 116 21.23 21.35 2.42
C SER A 116 21.00 20.33 3.54
N PHE A 117 20.18 19.32 3.28
CA PHE A 117 19.86 18.23 4.21
C PHE A 117 20.76 17.01 4.07
N THR A 118 21.70 16.94 3.13
CA THR A 118 22.54 15.74 2.88
C THR A 118 24.03 16.03 2.97
N LYS A 119 24.48 16.81 3.97
CA LYS A 119 25.92 17.00 4.26
C LYS A 119 26.66 15.65 4.31
N GLU A 120 27.98 15.67 4.07
CA GLU A 120 28.82 14.51 3.68
C GLU A 120 28.58 13.18 4.44
N ASP A 121 28.19 13.20 5.71
CA ASP A 121 27.92 12.00 6.51
C ASP A 121 26.57 11.32 6.25
N LEU A 122 25.57 12.03 5.70
CA LEU A 122 24.18 11.54 5.62
C LEU A 122 23.94 10.52 4.51
N LEU A 123 24.85 10.38 3.54
CA LEU A 123 24.77 9.34 2.52
C LEU A 123 25.17 7.95 3.02
N GLN A 124 25.82 7.84 4.19
CA GLN A 124 26.18 6.54 4.75
C GLN A 124 24.98 5.80 5.35
N SER A 125 23.83 6.49 5.50
CA SER A 125 22.62 5.92 6.08
C SER A 125 21.42 6.10 5.17
N SER A 126 20.84 4.98 4.75
CA SER A 126 19.57 4.93 4.01
C SER A 126 18.46 5.68 4.76
N VAL A 127 18.42 5.58 6.09
CA VAL A 127 17.45 6.29 6.94
C VAL A 127 17.65 7.80 6.89
N SER A 128 18.90 8.25 6.98
CA SER A 128 19.23 9.68 6.92
C SER A 128 18.83 10.30 5.60
N PHE A 129 19.17 9.66 4.48
CA PHE A 129 18.77 10.15 3.16
C PHE A 129 17.25 10.09 2.96
N PHE A 130 16.59 9.03 3.44
CA PHE A 130 15.13 8.92 3.42
C PHE A 130 14.44 10.09 4.14
N LYS A 131 14.95 10.48 5.32
CA LYS A 131 14.46 11.67 6.04
C LYS A 131 14.73 12.94 5.22
N ALA A 132 15.93 13.10 4.67
CA ALA A 132 16.29 14.27 3.88
C ALA A 132 15.35 14.46 2.66
N LEU A 133 14.98 13.38 1.97
CA LEU A 133 14.00 13.42 0.88
C LEU A 133 12.65 14.02 1.32
N HIS A 134 12.13 13.55 2.47
CA HIS A 134 10.85 14.03 2.98
C HIS A 134 10.94 15.49 3.46
N PHE A 135 12.04 15.88 4.12
CA PHE A 135 12.25 17.27 4.54
C PHE A 135 12.44 18.22 3.34
N ALA A 136 13.14 17.79 2.29
CA ALA A 136 13.26 18.55 1.05
C ALA A 136 11.90 18.74 0.37
N TYR A 137 11.09 17.67 0.30
CA TYR A 137 9.72 17.74 -0.21
C TYR A 137 8.86 18.71 0.62
N ALA A 138 8.88 18.58 1.95
CA ALA A 138 8.15 19.45 2.87
C ALA A 138 8.55 20.93 2.72
N SER A 139 9.84 21.20 2.47
CA SER A 139 10.35 22.55 2.24
C SER A 139 9.80 23.16 0.94
N CYS A 140 9.77 22.39 -0.15
CA CYS A 140 9.15 22.83 -1.42
C CYS A 140 7.64 23.12 -1.26
N LYS A 141 6.98 22.40 -0.34
CA LYS A 141 5.56 22.61 0.01
C LYS A 141 5.37 23.68 1.09
N LYS A 142 6.43 24.36 1.50
CA LYS A 142 6.43 25.45 2.50
C LYS A 142 5.82 25.03 3.84
N MET A 143 6.04 23.77 4.23
CA MET A 143 5.57 23.23 5.49
C MET A 143 6.44 23.75 6.65
N ASP A 144 5.82 23.90 7.83
CA ASP A 144 6.55 24.18 9.05
C ASP A 144 7.26 22.90 9.54
N LEU A 145 8.54 22.78 9.20
CA LEU A 145 9.37 21.62 9.51
C LEU A 145 9.49 21.33 11.01
N THR A 146 9.21 22.32 11.88
CA THR A 146 9.26 22.15 13.35
C THR A 146 8.05 21.41 13.90
N LYS A 147 6.94 21.37 13.15
CA LYS A 147 5.70 20.69 13.53
C LYS A 147 5.63 19.25 13.06
N ILE A 148 6.46 18.85 12.09
CA ILE A 148 6.44 17.49 11.54
C ILE A 148 6.81 16.48 12.63
N LYS A 149 5.88 15.57 12.92
CA LYS A 149 6.03 14.46 13.89
C LYS A 149 6.02 13.08 13.24
N LEU A 150 5.56 12.97 11.99
CA LEU A 150 5.36 11.68 11.31
C LEU A 150 5.74 11.77 9.82
N ILE A 151 6.54 10.81 9.34
CA ILE A 151 6.67 10.54 7.90
C ILE A 151 5.63 9.49 7.52
N VAL A 152 4.80 9.78 6.51
CA VAL A 152 3.83 8.83 5.96
C VAL A 152 4.37 8.31 4.64
N PHE A 153 4.78 7.04 4.67
CA PHE A 153 5.49 6.37 3.59
C PHE A 153 4.64 5.27 2.95
N ALA A 154 4.39 5.42 1.65
CA ALA A 154 3.71 4.44 0.84
C ALA A 154 4.64 3.27 0.48
N LEU A 155 4.96 2.40 1.46
CA LEU A 155 5.84 1.24 1.24
C LEU A 155 5.30 0.33 0.14
N HIS A 156 3.98 0.09 0.08
CA HIS A 156 3.30 -0.59 -1.03
C HIS A 156 3.93 -1.94 -1.45
N SER A 157 4.64 -2.60 -0.53
CA SER A 157 5.39 -3.82 -0.82
C SER A 157 5.62 -4.58 0.49
N PRO A 158 5.12 -5.82 0.64
CA PRO A 158 5.38 -6.63 1.84
C PRO A 158 6.70 -7.40 1.74
N ILE A 159 7.74 -6.80 1.14
CA ILE A 159 9.06 -7.41 0.98
C ILE A 159 9.99 -6.86 2.06
N LEU A 160 10.52 -7.75 2.90
CA LEU A 160 11.37 -7.39 4.03
C LEU A 160 12.57 -6.52 3.63
N ARG A 161 13.29 -6.88 2.56
CA ARG A 161 14.46 -6.11 2.09
C ARG A 161 14.12 -4.62 1.88
N ARG A 162 12.94 -4.33 1.30
CA ARG A 162 12.49 -2.96 1.02
C ARG A 162 12.10 -2.18 2.27
N ALA A 163 11.73 -2.88 3.34
CA ALA A 163 11.36 -2.29 4.61
C ALA A 163 12.50 -2.29 5.62
N GLN A 164 13.64 -2.94 5.36
CA GLN A 164 14.64 -3.23 6.38
C GLN A 164 15.19 -1.98 7.07
N PHE A 165 15.42 -0.90 6.33
CA PHE A 165 15.88 0.38 6.90
C PHE A 165 14.88 0.98 7.90
N LEU A 166 13.59 0.65 7.80
CA LEU A 166 12.56 1.11 8.73
C LEU A 166 12.69 0.48 10.12
N LEU A 167 13.50 -0.58 10.29
CA LEU A 167 13.79 -1.17 11.61
C LEU A 167 14.62 -0.22 12.49
N GLU A 168 15.36 0.70 11.89
CA GLU A 168 16.11 1.75 12.60
C GLU A 168 15.23 2.96 12.99
N MET A 169 13.95 2.94 12.61
CA MET A 169 12.99 4.00 12.87
C MET A 169 11.88 3.51 13.82
N ASN A 170 11.19 4.45 14.48
CA ASN A 170 9.97 4.14 15.23
C ASN A 170 8.80 3.93 14.27
N THR A 171 8.80 2.77 13.63
CA THR A 171 7.89 2.45 12.54
C THR A 171 6.61 1.81 13.05
N LYS A 172 5.48 2.29 12.56
CA LYS A 172 4.17 1.63 12.60
C LYS A 172 3.77 1.27 11.17
N ILE A 173 3.22 0.08 10.97
CA ILE A 173 2.75 -0.36 9.65
C ILE A 173 1.24 -0.52 9.69
N ILE A 174 0.53 0.15 8.79
CA ILE A 174 -0.89 -0.09 8.55
C ILE A 174 -1.05 -0.79 7.21
N HIS A 175 -1.59 -2.00 7.27
CA HIS A 175 -2.07 -2.72 6.09
C HIS A 175 -3.53 -2.34 5.85
N MET A 176 -3.80 -1.75 4.70
CA MET A 176 -5.17 -1.69 4.23
C MET A 176 -5.65 -3.09 3.87
N ILE A 177 -6.81 -3.47 4.40
CA ILE A 177 -7.49 -4.73 4.09
C ILE A 177 -8.89 -4.45 3.55
N ARG A 178 -9.46 -5.44 2.89
CA ARG A 178 -10.81 -5.43 2.33
C ARG A 178 -11.35 -6.85 2.41
N GLU A 179 -12.66 -7.03 2.25
CA GLU A 179 -13.27 -8.34 2.11
C GLU A 179 -12.44 -9.22 1.14
N PRO A 180 -11.98 -10.42 1.57
CA PRO A 180 -10.94 -11.16 0.85
C PRO A 180 -11.28 -11.50 -0.60
N LEU A 181 -12.50 -11.97 -0.86
CA LEU A 181 -12.96 -12.34 -2.19
C LEU A 181 -13.08 -11.10 -3.08
N GLN A 182 -13.69 -10.04 -2.58
CA GLN A 182 -13.86 -8.76 -3.27
C GLN A 182 -12.51 -8.15 -3.63
N SER A 183 -11.53 -8.22 -2.72
CA SER A 183 -10.15 -7.78 -2.98
C SER A 183 -9.50 -8.59 -4.11
N ALA A 184 -9.66 -9.92 -4.10
CA ALA A 184 -9.12 -10.81 -5.12
C ALA A 184 -9.73 -10.56 -6.50
N LEU A 185 -11.04 -10.46 -6.58
CA LEU A 185 -11.74 -10.20 -7.85
C LEU A 185 -11.44 -8.79 -8.39
N SER A 186 -11.27 -7.81 -7.51
CA SER A 186 -10.86 -6.47 -7.92
C SER A 186 -9.45 -6.44 -8.50
N LEU A 187 -8.50 -7.20 -7.94
CA LEU A 187 -7.14 -7.29 -8.49
C LEU A 187 -7.14 -8.02 -9.85
N TYR A 188 -7.90 -9.12 -9.93
CA TYR A 188 -8.08 -9.88 -11.17
C TYR A 188 -8.60 -8.99 -12.31
N LYS A 189 -9.64 -8.18 -12.05
CA LYS A 189 -10.18 -7.22 -13.03
C LYS A 189 -9.12 -6.24 -13.53
N GLN A 190 -8.27 -5.73 -12.64
CA GLN A 190 -7.28 -4.71 -13.01
C GLN A 190 -6.17 -5.27 -13.88
N ASN A 191 -5.68 -6.46 -13.56
CA ASN A 191 -4.52 -7.03 -14.25
C ASN A 191 -4.89 -7.69 -15.60
N ASN A 192 -6.18 -7.75 -15.95
CA ASN A 192 -6.70 -8.47 -17.13
C ASN A 192 -6.07 -9.87 -17.26
N SER A 193 -5.71 -10.49 -16.13
CA SER A 193 -4.65 -11.50 -16.15
C SER A 193 -5.20 -12.86 -16.55
N THR A 194 -4.55 -13.48 -17.54
CA THR A 194 -4.67 -14.92 -17.83
C THR A 194 -4.04 -15.79 -16.73
N GLN A 195 -3.50 -15.16 -15.66
CA GLN A 195 -2.75 -15.78 -14.57
C GLN A 195 -3.57 -15.95 -13.27
N GLY A 196 -4.90 -15.98 -13.34
CA GLY A 196 -5.81 -15.77 -12.19
C GLY A 196 -5.45 -16.47 -10.86
N ILE A 197 -4.90 -17.69 -10.87
CA ILE A 197 -4.53 -18.42 -9.64
C ILE A 197 -3.25 -17.89 -8.99
N SER A 198 -2.24 -17.48 -9.76
CA SER A 198 -1.05 -16.86 -9.17
C SER A 198 -1.41 -15.54 -8.49
N GLU A 199 -2.39 -14.81 -9.02
CA GLU A 199 -2.90 -13.55 -8.46
C GLU A 199 -3.56 -13.74 -7.08
N ILE A 200 -4.45 -14.73 -6.97
CA ILE A 200 -5.10 -15.10 -5.70
C ILE A 200 -4.09 -15.64 -4.70
N LEU A 201 -3.14 -16.46 -5.16
CA LEU A 201 -2.09 -17.03 -4.31
C LEU A 201 -1.09 -15.95 -3.87
N ASN A 202 -0.82 -14.95 -4.72
CA ASN A 202 -0.08 -13.75 -4.37
C ASN A 202 -0.82 -12.97 -3.29
N ILE A 203 -2.12 -12.71 -3.45
CA ILE A 203 -2.93 -12.08 -2.39
C ILE A 203 -2.84 -12.87 -1.08
N LEU A 204 -2.93 -14.21 -1.15
CA LEU A 204 -2.75 -15.08 0.01
C LEU A 204 -1.31 -15.08 0.56
N SER A 205 -0.30 -14.60 -0.14
CA SER A 205 1.03 -14.45 0.47
C SER A 205 1.18 -13.13 1.25
N LEU A 206 0.27 -12.15 1.05
CA LEU A 206 0.36 -10.80 1.65
C LEU A 206 -0.44 -10.61 2.97
N TYR A 207 -1.08 -11.63 3.54
CA TYR A 207 -1.90 -11.46 4.76
C TYR A 207 -1.09 -11.48 6.07
N SER A 208 0.20 -11.82 6.02
CA SER A 208 1.05 -11.88 7.22
C SER A 208 1.85 -10.59 7.35
N PRO A 209 2.07 -10.11 8.58
CA PRO A 209 3.06 -9.06 8.80
C PRO A 209 4.43 -9.53 8.28
N MET A 210 5.24 -8.59 7.82
CA MET A 210 6.64 -8.86 7.49
C MET A 210 7.38 -9.35 8.74
N GLU A 211 8.33 -10.25 8.55
CA GLU A 211 9.24 -10.68 9.61
C GLU A 211 9.91 -9.46 10.26
N ASN A 212 10.07 -9.48 11.59
CA ASN A 212 10.55 -8.38 12.43
C ASN A 212 9.60 -7.18 12.59
N PHE A 213 8.50 -7.12 11.85
CA PHE A 213 7.51 -6.04 11.96
C PHE A 213 6.21 -6.46 12.66
N GLU A 214 6.11 -7.68 13.19
CA GLU A 214 4.82 -8.23 13.60
C GLU A 214 4.20 -7.48 14.79
N ASN A 215 5.03 -6.92 15.67
CA ASN A 215 4.59 -6.16 16.83
C ASN A 215 4.20 -4.71 16.50
N VAL A 216 4.54 -4.23 15.31
CA VAL A 216 4.25 -2.85 14.87
C VAL A 216 3.29 -2.80 13.68
N THR A 217 2.80 -3.96 13.23
CA THR A 217 1.87 -4.06 12.10
C THR A 217 0.42 -4.22 12.56
N TYR A 218 -0.45 -3.41 11.96
CA TYR A 218 -1.89 -3.36 12.19
C TYR A 218 -2.65 -3.31 10.85
N ALA A 219 -3.96 -3.50 10.89
CA ALA A 219 -4.81 -3.45 9.70
C ALA A 219 -6.01 -2.51 9.89
N VAL A 220 -6.39 -1.83 8.82
CA VAL A 220 -7.60 -0.99 8.73
C VAL A 220 -8.45 -1.53 7.57
N LYS A 221 -9.74 -1.76 7.84
CA LYS A 221 -10.70 -2.18 6.80
C LYS A 221 -11.07 -0.99 5.93
N LEU A 222 -11.03 -1.19 4.62
CA LEU A 222 -11.51 -0.22 3.65
C LEU A 222 -13.00 0.09 3.85
N GLU A 223 -13.79 -0.92 4.22
CA GLU A 223 -15.22 -0.81 4.51
C GLU A 223 -15.49 0.10 5.71
N ASP A 224 -14.78 -0.09 6.82
CA ASP A 224 -14.91 0.74 8.03
C ASP A 224 -14.46 2.18 7.73
N LEU A 225 -13.36 2.34 6.98
CA LEU A 225 -12.83 3.65 6.59
C LEU A 225 -13.85 4.45 5.77
N HIS A 226 -14.60 3.79 4.87
CA HIS A 226 -15.64 4.47 4.08
C HIS A 226 -16.95 4.71 4.82
N THR A 227 -17.35 3.80 5.71
CA THR A 227 -18.65 3.86 6.40
C THR A 227 -18.61 4.66 7.69
N SER A 228 -17.45 4.75 8.34
CA SER A 228 -17.24 5.45 9.61
C SER A 228 -15.93 6.27 9.61
N PRO A 229 -15.73 7.16 8.62
CA PRO A 229 -14.44 7.79 8.35
C PRO A 229 -13.87 8.57 9.53
N GLU A 230 -14.67 9.42 10.17
CA GLU A 230 -14.23 10.23 11.31
C GLU A 230 -13.81 9.36 12.50
N LYS A 231 -14.59 8.32 12.83
CA LYS A 231 -14.26 7.38 13.91
C LYS A 231 -12.94 6.67 13.62
N VAL A 232 -12.79 6.13 12.40
CA VAL A 232 -11.57 5.41 12.00
C VAL A 232 -10.36 6.34 12.00
N MET A 233 -10.47 7.53 11.41
CA MET A 233 -9.34 8.46 11.31
C MET A 233 -8.97 9.09 12.67
N LYS A 234 -9.90 9.28 13.60
CA LYS A 234 -9.58 9.67 14.99
C LYS A 234 -8.76 8.59 15.69
N ASN A 235 -9.16 7.33 15.56
CA ASN A 235 -8.41 6.20 16.13
C ASN A 235 -7.02 6.06 15.47
N VAL A 236 -6.92 6.28 14.16
CA VAL A 236 -5.64 6.29 13.44
C VAL A 236 -4.76 7.44 13.93
N ALA A 237 -5.29 8.66 14.06
CA ALA A 237 -4.54 9.82 14.55
C ALA A 237 -3.99 9.58 15.96
N GLN A 238 -4.83 9.10 16.87
CA GLN A 238 -4.43 8.74 18.23
C GLN A 238 -3.41 7.62 18.25
N PHE A 239 -3.64 6.55 17.48
CA PHE A 239 -2.68 5.45 17.33
C PHE A 239 -1.32 5.95 16.84
N LEU A 240 -1.29 6.94 15.94
CA LEU A 240 -0.05 7.52 15.40
C LEU A 240 0.54 8.63 16.28
N ASN A 241 -0.15 9.03 17.35
CA ASN A 241 0.21 10.15 18.21
C ASN A 241 0.36 11.48 17.44
N ILE A 242 -0.57 11.73 16.51
CA ILE A 242 -0.76 13.02 15.85
C ILE A 242 -2.09 13.63 16.32
N SER A 243 -2.17 14.96 16.29
CA SER A 243 -3.38 15.70 16.59
C SER A 243 -4.49 15.39 15.58
N TRP A 244 -5.75 15.44 16.04
CA TRP A 244 -6.88 15.39 15.12
C TRP A 244 -6.95 16.68 14.30
N ASN A 245 -7.14 16.53 12.99
CA ASN A 245 -7.40 17.63 12.08
C ASN A 245 -8.39 17.16 11.01
N ASN A 246 -9.38 18.00 10.65
CA ASN A 246 -10.39 17.66 9.66
C ASN A 246 -9.81 17.38 8.26
N ILE A 247 -8.59 17.83 7.98
CA ILE A 247 -7.86 17.48 6.74
C ILE A 247 -7.72 15.96 6.57
N LEU A 248 -7.74 15.18 7.67
CA LEU A 248 -7.75 13.71 7.64
C LEU A 248 -8.99 13.12 6.98
N LEU A 249 -9.99 13.94 6.66
CA LEU A 249 -11.19 13.58 5.94
C LEU A 249 -11.19 14.03 4.48
N GLU A 250 -10.11 14.65 4.03
CA GLU A 250 -9.95 15.14 2.66
C GLU A 250 -8.97 14.23 1.90
N SER A 251 -9.36 13.82 0.71
CA SER A 251 -8.51 13.00 -0.15
C SER A 251 -7.76 13.90 -1.11
N SER A 252 -6.50 14.22 -0.76
CA SER A 252 -5.67 15.13 -1.54
C SER A 252 -4.25 14.62 -1.74
N PHE A 253 -3.57 15.21 -2.71
CA PHE A 253 -2.12 15.17 -2.80
C PHE A 253 -1.61 16.54 -3.18
N GLY A 254 -0.52 16.98 -2.55
CA GLY A 254 0.07 18.27 -2.83
C GLY A 254 -0.87 19.46 -2.56
N GLY A 255 -1.86 19.30 -1.67
CA GLY A 255 -2.89 20.29 -1.36
C GLY A 255 -4.01 20.38 -2.39
N LYS A 256 -4.12 19.40 -3.30
CA LYS A 256 -5.15 19.36 -4.35
C LYS A 256 -5.98 18.09 -4.25
N LYS A 257 -7.28 18.22 -4.45
CA LYS A 257 -8.22 17.09 -4.45
C LYS A 257 -7.79 16.01 -5.44
N TRP A 258 -7.82 14.76 -4.98
CA TRP A 258 -7.49 13.58 -5.77
C TRP A 258 -8.74 12.79 -6.15
N TRP A 259 -8.78 12.25 -7.38
CA TRP A 259 -9.97 11.64 -7.98
C TRP A 259 -9.83 10.14 -8.29
N ASN A 260 -8.95 9.46 -7.56
CA ASN A 260 -8.64 8.04 -7.72
C ASN A 260 -7.71 7.71 -8.90
N LEU A 261 -7.27 6.47 -8.95
CA LEU A 261 -6.33 5.93 -9.94
C LEU A 261 -6.93 5.90 -11.35
N SER A 262 -6.08 6.01 -12.36
CA SER A 262 -6.47 5.86 -13.76
C SER A 262 -7.09 4.48 -14.02
N GLY A 263 -8.10 4.43 -14.90
CA GLY A 263 -8.86 3.22 -15.18
C GLY A 263 -9.81 2.76 -14.08
N THR A 264 -9.99 3.56 -13.01
CA THR A 264 -11.01 3.32 -11.97
C THR A 264 -12.13 4.37 -12.03
N ASP A 265 -13.14 4.25 -11.19
CA ASP A 265 -14.21 5.25 -11.12
C ASP A 265 -13.65 6.61 -10.74
N ASN A 266 -14.14 7.65 -11.41
CA ASN A 266 -13.79 9.04 -11.14
C ASN A 266 -14.51 9.53 -9.88
N ILE A 267 -13.97 9.20 -8.72
CA ILE A 267 -14.55 9.47 -7.40
C ILE A 267 -13.46 9.90 -6.44
N SER A 268 -13.78 10.84 -5.55
CA SER A 268 -12.87 11.36 -4.54
C SER A 268 -13.39 11.04 -3.15
N GLY A 269 -12.49 10.80 -2.20
CA GLY A 269 -12.86 10.69 -0.79
C GLY A 269 -13.69 9.47 -0.44
N PHE A 270 -14.37 9.57 0.70
CA PHE A 270 -15.19 8.48 1.23
C PHE A 270 -16.45 8.28 0.41
N ASN A 271 -16.76 7.03 0.04
CA ASN A 271 -17.93 6.70 -0.75
C ASN A 271 -18.32 5.23 -0.59
N ASN A 272 -19.59 4.92 -0.84
CA ASN A 272 -20.10 3.54 -0.81
C ASN A 272 -19.97 2.81 -2.15
N ILE A 273 -19.59 3.52 -3.22
CA ILE A 273 -19.47 2.96 -4.57
C ILE A 273 -18.34 1.91 -4.62
N ILE A 274 -17.16 2.24 -4.08
CA ILE A 274 -15.99 1.34 -4.08
C ILE A 274 -16.30 0.05 -3.31
N ILE A 275 -16.81 0.19 -2.09
CA ILE A 275 -17.09 -0.95 -1.19
C ILE A 275 -18.31 -1.76 -1.64
N GLY A 276 -19.22 -1.17 -2.42
CA GLY A 276 -20.37 -1.86 -3.01
C GLY A 276 -20.05 -2.78 -4.18
N LYS A 277 -18.87 -2.65 -4.82
CA LYS A 277 -18.52 -3.46 -6.01
C LYS A 277 -18.16 -4.89 -5.67
N LYS A 278 -19.07 -5.83 -5.89
CA LYS A 278 -18.88 -7.26 -5.55
C LYS A 278 -18.22 -8.11 -6.63
N TYR A 279 -18.12 -7.62 -7.87
CA TYR A 279 -17.44 -8.32 -8.99
C TYR A 279 -17.99 -9.74 -9.24
N GLU A 280 -19.28 -9.95 -8.98
CA GLU A 280 -19.87 -11.30 -8.97
C GLU A 280 -19.90 -11.94 -10.36
N ASN A 281 -19.91 -11.13 -11.43
CA ASN A 281 -19.89 -11.62 -12.82
C ASN A 281 -18.65 -12.44 -13.17
N TYR A 282 -17.59 -12.39 -12.34
CA TYR A 282 -16.40 -13.21 -12.54
C TYR A 282 -16.55 -14.61 -11.94
N VAL A 283 -17.31 -14.81 -10.87
CA VAL A 283 -17.35 -16.10 -10.14
C VAL A 283 -18.76 -16.69 -10.09
N THR A 284 -18.88 -18.01 -10.25
CA THR A 284 -20.15 -18.69 -9.96
C THR A 284 -20.39 -18.77 -8.44
N GLU A 285 -21.61 -19.07 -7.99
CA GLU A 285 -21.87 -19.34 -6.58
C GLU A 285 -21.00 -20.47 -6.02
N ARG A 286 -20.76 -21.52 -6.82
CA ARG A 286 -19.86 -22.62 -6.44
C ARG A 286 -18.41 -22.16 -6.26
N ASP A 287 -17.97 -21.19 -7.07
CA ASP A 287 -16.64 -20.59 -6.93
C ASP A 287 -16.56 -19.70 -5.68
N LYS A 288 -17.63 -18.98 -5.33
CA LYS A 288 -17.72 -18.22 -4.08
C LYS A 288 -17.55 -19.13 -2.86
N ASP A 289 -18.17 -20.31 -2.85
CA ASP A 289 -18.00 -21.30 -1.78
C ASP A 289 -16.54 -21.77 -1.64
N LYS A 290 -15.86 -22.03 -2.77
CA LYS A 290 -14.45 -22.41 -2.78
C LYS A 290 -13.56 -21.31 -2.24
N PHE A 291 -13.78 -20.06 -2.67
CA PHE A 291 -13.03 -18.92 -2.15
C PHE A 291 -13.30 -18.67 -0.68
N ALA A 292 -14.54 -18.81 -0.22
CA ALA A 292 -14.87 -18.69 1.20
C ALA A 292 -14.13 -19.74 2.05
N PHE A 293 -13.98 -20.96 1.53
CA PHE A 293 -13.14 -21.98 2.16
C PHE A 293 -11.65 -21.57 2.18
N ILE A 294 -11.10 -21.12 1.04
CA ILE A 294 -9.70 -20.67 0.92
C ILE A 294 -9.42 -19.49 1.87
N PHE A 295 -10.31 -18.51 1.93
CA PHE A 295 -10.13 -17.31 2.76
C PHE A 295 -10.69 -17.47 4.16
N LYS A 296 -11.16 -18.66 4.57
CA LYS A 296 -11.86 -18.89 5.85
C LYS A 296 -11.17 -18.23 7.04
N LYS A 297 -9.86 -18.44 7.16
CA LYS A 297 -9.06 -17.90 8.27
C LYS A 297 -8.92 -16.37 8.21
N LEU A 298 -8.97 -15.77 7.03
CA LEU A 298 -8.99 -14.31 6.88
C LEU A 298 -10.35 -13.73 7.27
N TYR A 299 -11.46 -14.35 6.85
CA TYR A 299 -12.79 -13.97 7.33
C TYR A 299 -12.89 -14.01 8.84
N GLU A 300 -12.39 -15.10 9.46
CA GLU A 300 -12.35 -15.27 10.91
C GLU A 300 -11.53 -14.18 11.60
N LEU A 301 -10.29 -13.96 11.16
CA LEU A 301 -9.36 -13.08 11.85
C LEU A 301 -9.66 -11.59 11.64
N TRP A 302 -10.26 -11.24 10.50
CA TRP A 302 -10.66 -9.87 10.22
C TRP A 302 -12.12 -9.60 10.56
N GLY A 303 -12.84 -10.55 11.15
CA GLY A 303 -14.23 -10.35 11.57
C GLY A 303 -15.15 -9.93 10.42
N TYR A 304 -15.05 -10.63 9.29
CA TYR A 304 -16.02 -10.53 8.19
C TYR A 304 -17.06 -11.63 8.35
N ASP A 305 -18.33 -11.31 8.11
CA ASP A 305 -19.42 -12.29 8.19
C ASP A 305 -19.18 -13.45 7.23
N ARG A 306 -19.13 -14.66 7.79
CA ARG A 306 -19.10 -15.88 7.00
C ARG A 306 -20.48 -16.09 6.38
N LYS A 307 -20.54 -16.19 5.06
CA LYS A 307 -21.65 -16.93 4.44
C LYS A 307 -21.57 -18.39 4.93
N LYS A 308 -22.72 -18.99 5.27
CA LYS A 308 -22.79 -20.41 5.69
C LYS A 308 -22.47 -21.27 4.47
N HIS A 309 -21.46 -22.15 4.54
CA HIS A 309 -21.06 -22.95 3.37
C HIS A 309 -21.04 -24.45 3.66
N LEU A 310 -21.44 -25.22 2.64
CA LEU A 310 -21.33 -26.68 2.64
C LEU A 310 -19.86 -27.10 2.75
N PHE A 311 -19.63 -28.18 3.50
CA PHE A 311 -18.35 -28.88 3.53
C PHE A 311 -18.07 -29.42 2.11
N LEU A 312 -17.29 -28.69 1.32
CA LEU A 312 -16.86 -29.17 0.01
C LEU A 312 -15.76 -30.22 0.23
N ASN A 313 -15.92 -31.39 -0.38
CA ASN A 313 -14.87 -32.39 -0.43
C ASN A 313 -13.78 -31.88 -1.37
N ILE A 314 -12.77 -31.23 -0.79
CA ILE A 314 -11.70 -30.49 -1.50
C ILE A 314 -11.00 -31.37 -2.54
N PHE A 315 -11.00 -32.70 -2.37
CA PHE A 315 -10.28 -33.60 -3.26
C PHE A 315 -11.04 -34.04 -4.52
N SER A 316 -12.36 -33.78 -4.63
CA SER A 316 -13.16 -34.28 -5.75
C SER A 316 -13.44 -33.26 -6.86
N ASP A 317 -13.52 -31.95 -6.56
CA ASP A 317 -14.04 -30.95 -7.52
C ASP A 317 -13.29 -29.59 -7.52
N TYR A 318 -12.02 -29.60 -7.94
CA TYR A 318 -11.23 -28.37 -8.14
C TYR A 318 -11.52 -27.64 -9.46
N LYS A 319 -12.43 -28.11 -10.31
CA LYS A 319 -12.81 -27.37 -11.53
C LYS A 319 -13.65 -26.16 -11.13
N PHE A 320 -13.09 -24.96 -11.23
CA PHE A 320 -13.86 -23.71 -11.19
C PHE A 320 -14.76 -23.66 -12.42
N GLU A 321 -16.02 -23.23 -12.23
CA GLU A 321 -17.06 -23.32 -13.27
C GLU A 321 -17.26 -22.01 -14.04
N SER A 322 -16.54 -20.95 -13.66
CA SER A 322 -16.69 -19.61 -14.21
C SER A 322 -16.06 -19.39 -15.59
N ASN A 323 -16.51 -18.32 -16.25
CA ASN A 323 -15.83 -17.65 -17.38
C ASN A 323 -14.50 -16.96 -16.97
N LEU A 324 -14.04 -17.16 -15.73
CA LEU A 324 -12.66 -16.88 -15.39
C LEU A 324 -11.79 -17.86 -16.19
N PRO A 325 -10.63 -17.46 -16.70
CA PRO A 325 -9.66 -18.35 -17.33
C PRO A 325 -9.01 -19.29 -16.29
N PHE A 326 -9.73 -19.66 -15.22
CA PHE A 326 -9.54 -20.89 -14.46
C PHE A 326 -9.88 -22.14 -15.28
N GLY A 327 -9.77 -22.06 -16.61
CA GLY A 327 -9.29 -23.15 -17.44
C GLY A 327 -7.89 -23.60 -17.02
N LEU A 328 -7.71 -23.90 -15.74
CA LEU A 328 -6.93 -25.04 -15.35
C LEU A 328 -7.50 -26.26 -16.10
N LYS A 329 -6.98 -26.52 -17.29
CA LYS A 329 -6.43 -27.85 -17.48
C LYS A 329 -5.32 -28.00 -16.42
N VAL A 330 -5.67 -28.23 -15.14
CA VAL A 330 -4.77 -28.95 -14.24
C VAL A 330 -4.68 -30.34 -14.84
N LYS A 331 -3.91 -30.52 -15.92
CA LYS A 331 -3.48 -31.85 -16.32
C LYS A 331 -2.57 -32.46 -15.25
N ASN A 332 -2.06 -31.65 -14.32
CA ASN A 332 -1.12 -32.09 -13.30
C ASN A 332 -1.51 -31.63 -11.90
N LYS A 333 -2.21 -32.49 -11.16
CA LYS A 333 -2.45 -32.40 -9.70
C LYS A 333 -1.14 -32.10 -8.94
N PHE A 334 -0.02 -32.50 -9.54
CA PHE A 334 1.36 -32.21 -9.15
C PHE A 334 1.74 -30.72 -9.10
N LEU A 335 1.21 -29.85 -9.97
CA LEU A 335 1.55 -28.43 -9.97
C LEU A 335 0.92 -27.69 -8.78
N LEU A 336 -0.32 -28.04 -8.43
CA LEU A 336 -0.98 -27.53 -7.23
C LEU A 336 -0.26 -28.02 -5.97
N ILE A 337 0.11 -29.32 -5.90
CA ILE A 337 0.85 -29.90 -4.77
C ILE A 337 2.26 -29.31 -4.66
N LYS A 338 3.02 -29.24 -5.75
CA LYS A 338 4.37 -28.68 -5.80
C LYS A 338 4.35 -27.19 -5.44
N PHE A 339 3.31 -26.46 -5.84
CA PHE A 339 3.14 -25.05 -5.49
C PHE A 339 2.76 -24.84 -4.01
N ILE A 340 1.83 -25.65 -3.48
CA ILE A 340 1.50 -25.72 -2.05
C ILE A 340 2.80 -25.96 -1.26
N LEU A 341 3.63 -26.92 -1.68
CA LEU A 341 4.91 -27.23 -1.05
C LEU A 341 5.96 -26.09 -1.18
N VAL A 342 6.03 -25.38 -2.32
CA VAL A 342 6.96 -24.24 -2.54
C VAL A 342 6.56 -23.04 -1.68
N HIS A 343 5.26 -22.78 -1.50
CA HIS A 343 4.77 -21.75 -0.60
C HIS A 343 4.61 -22.34 0.80
N SER A 344 5.73 -22.63 1.45
CA SER A 344 5.76 -23.21 2.80
C SER A 344 4.91 -22.41 3.81
N ASN A 345 4.72 -21.11 3.61
CA ASN A 345 3.81 -20.26 4.39
C ASN A 345 2.32 -20.58 4.14
N PHE A 346 1.93 -20.95 2.91
CA PHE A 346 0.58 -21.42 2.60
C PHE A 346 0.28 -22.74 3.31
N VAL A 347 1.19 -23.73 3.26
CA VAL A 347 1.02 -25.00 4.00
C VAL A 347 1.02 -24.75 5.50
N ARG A 348 1.93 -23.92 6.02
CA ARG A 348 1.97 -23.57 7.44
C ARG A 348 0.70 -22.84 7.88
N PHE A 349 0.06 -22.09 7.00
CA PHE A 349 -1.16 -21.35 7.31
C PHE A 349 -2.41 -22.19 7.43
N PHE A 350 -2.56 -23.17 6.54
CA PHE A 350 -3.69 -24.11 6.59
C PHE A 350 -3.42 -25.33 7.48
N PHE A 351 -2.18 -25.83 7.53
CA PHE A 351 -1.83 -27.13 8.12
C PHE A 351 -0.72 -27.07 9.19
N GLY A 352 -0.09 -25.92 9.43
CA GLY A 352 0.98 -25.79 10.41
C GLY A 352 0.49 -25.68 11.85
N LYS A 353 1.15 -26.39 12.78
CA LYS A 353 0.92 -26.28 14.24
C LYS A 353 1.45 -24.97 14.86
N LYS A 354 2.25 -24.16 14.13
CA LYS A 354 2.72 -22.85 14.61
C LYS A 354 1.60 -21.81 14.46
N LYS A 355 1.31 -21.07 15.54
CA LYS A 355 0.46 -19.86 15.47
C LYS A 355 1.10 -18.89 14.47
N LEU A 356 0.52 -18.74 13.27
CA LEU A 356 0.91 -17.61 12.42
C LEU A 356 0.51 -16.32 13.14
N LYS A 357 1.46 -15.38 13.18
CA LYS A 357 1.16 -14.00 13.51
C LYS A 357 0.37 -13.43 12.33
N VAL A 358 -0.85 -12.99 12.56
CA VAL A 358 -1.72 -12.39 11.54
C VAL A 358 -1.87 -10.91 11.85
N LEU A 359 -2.15 -10.11 10.82
CA LEU A 359 -2.41 -8.69 10.94
C LEU A 359 -3.49 -8.44 12.00
N ARG A 360 -3.14 -7.69 13.05
CA ARG A 360 -4.06 -7.28 14.10
C ARG A 360 -4.91 -6.14 13.58
N LEU A 361 -6.23 -6.23 13.70
CA LEU A 361 -7.09 -5.08 13.42
C LEU A 361 -6.71 -3.94 14.36
N LEU A 362 -6.63 -2.73 13.83
CA LEU A 362 -6.52 -1.54 14.65
C LEU A 362 -7.81 -1.44 15.48
N PRO A 363 -7.74 -1.48 16.81
CA PRO A 363 -8.94 -1.50 17.65
C PRO A 363 -9.74 -0.22 17.44
N LEU A 364 -11.02 -0.35 17.09
CA LEU A 364 -11.90 0.80 16.87
C LEU A 364 -12.62 1.27 18.15
N GLU A 365 -12.48 0.54 19.25
CA GLU A 365 -13.30 0.72 20.47
C GLU A 365 -12.49 1.08 21.72
N ASN A 366 -11.16 0.95 21.73
CA ASN A 366 -10.36 0.91 22.97
C ASN A 366 -9.38 2.08 23.14
N PHE A 367 -9.71 3.26 22.65
CA PHE A 367 -8.83 4.42 22.77
C PHE A 367 -9.32 5.49 23.76
N ASN A 368 -10.44 5.23 24.45
CA ASN A 368 -10.87 6.04 25.59
C ASN A 368 -10.35 5.41 26.89
N GLU A 369 -9.08 5.65 27.22
CA GLU A 369 -8.57 5.64 28.59
C GLU A 369 -7.64 6.83 28.81
#